data_AF-A0A2X3K5C7-F1
#
_entry.id   AF-A0A2X3K5C7-F1
#
_cell.length_a   1.000
_cell.length_b   1.000
_cell.length_c   1.000
_cell.angle_alpha   90.00
_cell.angle_beta   90.00
_cell.angle_gamma   90.00
#
_symmetry.space_group_name_H-M   'P 1'
#
loop_
_entity.id
_entity.type
_entity.pdbx_description
1 polymer ?
#
loop_
_entity_poly.entity_id
_entity_poly.type
_entity_poly.pdbx_seq_one_letter_code
_entity_poly.pdbx_strand_id
1 'polypeptide(L)'
;MVAQSILCTNDTGAVDLRVTNAMFRNNIANDGKGGAIYTINNDVYLSDVIFDNNQAYTSTSYSDGDGGAIDVTDNNSDSKHPSGYTIINNTAFTNNTAEGYGGAIYTNSATAPYLIDISVDDSYSQNGGVLVDENNSAAGYGDGPSTAAGGFMYLGLSEVTFDIAERKKRWLLAIQRMTER
;
A
#
# COMPACT_ATOMS: atom_id res chain seq x y z
N MET A 1 -4.72 -9.75 16.20
CA MET A 1 -3.61 -9.20 17.01
C MET A 1 -3.37 -7.76 16.55
N VAL A 2 -3.15 -6.79 17.45
CA VAL A 2 -2.74 -5.43 17.04
C VAL A 2 -1.23 -5.44 16.85
N ALA A 3 -0.76 -5.06 15.67
CA ALA A 3 0.66 -5.00 15.33
C ALA A 3 1.18 -3.55 15.40
N GLN A 4 2.43 -3.41 15.83
CA GLN A 4 3.20 -2.17 15.73
C GLN A 4 3.77 -2.04 14.31
N SER A 5 4.29 -0.87 13.95
CA SER A 5 4.89 -0.64 12.62
C SER A 5 6.05 -1.59 12.33
N ILE A 6 6.18 -1.97 11.05
CA ILE A 6 7.22 -2.88 10.54
C ILE A 6 8.11 -2.12 9.55
N LEU A 7 9.42 -2.25 9.74
CA LEU A 7 10.45 -1.80 8.81
C LEU A 7 11.26 -3.01 8.34
N CYS A 8 11.32 -3.23 7.02
CA CYS A 8 12.18 -4.25 6.42
C CYS A 8 12.93 -3.64 5.23
N THR A 9 14.25 -3.81 5.15
CA THR A 9 15.06 -3.25 4.05
C THR A 9 16.12 -4.25 3.58
N ASN A 10 16.22 -4.42 2.26
CA ASN A 10 17.30 -5.16 1.59
C ASN A 10 17.53 -6.58 2.11
N ASP A 11 16.46 -7.36 2.27
CA ASP A 11 16.63 -8.79 2.49
C ASP A 11 16.92 -9.48 1.14
N THR A 12 17.81 -10.47 1.16
CA THR A 12 18.21 -11.24 -0.04
C THR A 12 17.52 -12.61 -0.05
N GLY A 13 16.47 -12.76 0.76
CA GLY A 13 15.71 -13.96 0.98
C GLY A 13 14.70 -14.25 -0.14
N ALA A 14 14.00 -15.39 -0.01
CA ALA A 14 12.98 -15.82 -0.99
C ALA A 14 11.57 -15.29 -0.67
N VAL A 15 11.35 -14.73 0.52
CA VAL A 15 10.15 -14.00 0.97
C VAL A 15 10.60 -13.07 2.11
N ASP A 16 10.52 -11.76 1.91
CA ASP A 16 11.15 -10.81 2.82
C ASP A 16 10.20 -10.32 3.92
N LEU A 17 8.90 -10.20 3.63
CA LEU A 17 7.88 -9.90 4.63
C LEU A 17 6.59 -10.71 4.41
N ARG A 18 6.15 -11.43 5.44
CA ARG A 18 4.86 -12.12 5.45
C ARG A 18 4.07 -11.76 6.71
N VAL A 19 2.88 -11.18 6.51
CA VAL A 19 1.97 -10.81 7.60
C VAL A 19 0.60 -11.42 7.34
N THR A 20 0.06 -12.11 8.35
CA THR A 20 -1.25 -12.75 8.25
C THR A 20 -2.10 -12.51 9.50
N ASN A 21 -3.40 -12.28 9.34
CA ASN A 21 -4.37 -12.16 10.44
C ASN A 21 -3.99 -11.08 11.48
N ALA A 22 -3.64 -9.90 10.98
CA ALA A 22 -3.13 -8.79 11.77
C ALA A 22 -3.96 -7.52 11.58
N MET A 23 -3.90 -6.63 12.57
CA MET A 23 -4.47 -5.29 12.46
C MET A 23 -3.39 -4.27 12.79
N PHE A 24 -3.08 -3.41 11.83
CA PHE A 24 -2.28 -2.21 12.03
C PHE A 24 -3.23 -1.03 12.16
N ARG A 25 -3.28 -0.45 13.36
CA ARG A 25 -4.19 0.66 13.64
C ARG A 25 -3.49 1.78 14.38
N ASN A 26 -3.74 3.01 13.96
CA ASN A 26 -3.19 4.22 14.56
C ASN A 26 -1.65 4.26 14.58
N ASN A 27 -0.98 3.62 13.61
CA ASN A 27 0.46 3.76 13.48
C ASN A 27 0.79 5.07 12.76
N ILE A 28 1.79 5.80 13.24
CA ILE A 28 2.16 7.12 12.73
C ILE A 28 3.65 7.14 12.45
N ALA A 29 4.02 7.33 11.18
CA ALA A 29 5.36 7.70 10.77
C ALA A 29 5.48 9.23 10.77
N ASN A 30 5.90 9.82 11.89
CA ASN A 30 5.95 11.28 12.06
C ASN A 30 6.96 12.01 11.17
N ASP A 31 7.88 11.25 10.59
CA ASP A 31 8.98 11.71 9.78
C ASP A 31 9.29 10.51 8.88
N GLY A 32 8.47 10.18 7.88
CA GLY A 32 8.66 8.88 7.25
C GLY A 32 7.63 8.42 6.25
N LYS A 33 7.76 7.15 5.91
CA LYS A 33 7.01 6.45 4.86
C LYS A 33 6.31 5.27 5.50
N GLY A 34 5.20 4.83 4.92
CA GLY A 34 4.58 3.58 5.31
C GLY A 34 4.12 3.62 6.76
N GLY A 35 3.06 4.38 7.06
CA GLY A 35 2.63 4.65 8.43
C GLY A 35 2.49 3.40 9.30
N ALA A 36 2.14 2.25 8.70
CA ALA A 36 2.25 0.93 9.32
C ALA A 36 3.43 0.09 8.80
N ILE A 37 3.62 0.00 7.49
CA ILE A 37 4.65 -0.86 6.89
C ILE A 37 5.47 -0.05 5.89
N TYR A 38 6.78 -0.01 6.10
CA TYR A 38 7.72 0.50 5.11
C TYR A 38 8.68 -0.61 4.69
N THR A 39 8.74 -0.87 3.39
CA THR A 39 9.69 -1.82 2.82
C THR A 39 10.38 -1.28 1.58
N ILE A 40 11.64 -1.67 1.40
CA ILE A 40 12.43 -1.35 0.22
C ILE A 40 13.06 -2.61 -0.35
N ASN A 41 12.91 -2.83 -1.66
CA ASN A 41 13.51 -3.93 -2.42
C ASN A 41 13.14 -5.32 -1.87
N ASN A 42 11.89 -5.48 -1.45
CA ASN A 42 11.42 -6.69 -0.76
C ASN A 42 10.17 -7.26 -1.42
N ASP A 43 10.01 -8.58 -1.34
CA ASP A 43 8.75 -9.27 -1.62
C ASP A 43 7.85 -9.25 -0.37
N VAL A 44 6.60 -8.82 -0.54
CA VAL A 44 5.65 -8.65 0.57
C VAL A 44 4.40 -9.49 0.37
N TYR A 45 3.99 -10.19 1.42
CA TYR A 45 2.80 -11.04 1.43
C TYR A 45 1.90 -10.69 2.60
N LEU A 46 0.72 -10.15 2.30
CA LEU A 46 -0.29 -9.76 3.28
C LEU A 46 -1.55 -10.61 3.06
N SER A 47 -2.07 -11.23 4.12
CA SER A 47 -3.35 -11.95 4.07
C SER A 47 -4.18 -11.67 5.30
N ASP A 48 -5.46 -11.35 5.11
CA ASP A 48 -6.39 -11.11 6.23
C ASP A 48 -5.86 -10.02 7.17
N VAL A 49 -5.38 -8.92 6.59
CA VAL A 49 -4.84 -7.77 7.34
C VAL A 49 -5.83 -6.62 7.32
N ILE A 50 -5.84 -5.82 8.39
CA ILE A 50 -6.60 -4.56 8.45
C ILE A 50 -5.62 -3.42 8.69
N PHE A 51 -5.64 -2.42 7.82
CA PHE A 51 -4.95 -1.14 8.00
C PHE A 51 -5.99 -0.05 8.26
N ASP A 52 -6.05 0.42 9.50
CA ASP A 52 -7.02 1.42 9.92
C ASP A 52 -6.35 2.64 10.56
N ASN A 53 -6.61 3.83 10.02
CA ASN A 53 -6.12 5.09 10.57
C ASN A 53 -4.58 5.12 10.76
N ASN A 54 -3.82 4.58 9.81
CA ASN A 54 -2.37 4.74 9.80
C ASN A 54 -1.98 6.00 9.01
N GLN A 55 -0.89 6.64 9.43
CA GLN A 55 -0.53 7.97 8.94
C GLN A 55 0.97 8.09 8.64
N ALA A 56 1.30 8.74 7.54
CA ALA A 56 2.67 9.09 7.17
C ALA A 56 2.78 10.61 6.98
N TYR A 57 3.71 11.23 7.70
CA TYR A 57 3.96 12.66 7.66
C TYR A 57 5.30 12.97 7.01
N THR A 58 5.32 14.13 6.36
CA THR A 58 6.44 14.68 5.63
C THR A 58 7.63 14.89 6.56
N SER A 59 8.80 14.54 6.05
CA SER A 59 10.07 14.92 6.64
C SER A 59 10.56 16.25 6.09
N THR A 60 11.23 17.02 6.93
CA THR A 60 11.99 18.19 6.45
C THR A 60 13.25 17.82 5.64
N SER A 61 13.64 16.54 5.57
CA SER A 61 14.95 16.16 5.00
C SER A 61 15.03 14.86 4.19
N TYR A 62 14.07 13.94 4.26
CA TYR A 62 14.25 12.62 3.59
C TYR A 62 13.00 11.91 3.06
N SER A 63 11.80 12.41 3.31
CA SER A 63 10.54 11.74 2.95
C SER A 63 9.46 12.76 2.69
N ASP A 64 8.63 12.47 1.71
CA ASP A 64 7.48 13.28 1.37
C ASP A 64 6.23 12.86 2.18
N GLY A 65 6.33 11.84 3.03
CA GLY A 65 5.20 11.35 3.83
C GLY A 65 4.33 10.35 3.10
N ASP A 66 4.94 9.46 2.31
CA ASP A 66 4.22 8.56 1.40
C ASP A 66 3.65 7.31 2.09
N GLY A 67 2.55 6.78 1.54
CA GLY A 67 2.03 5.48 1.95
C GLY A 67 1.45 5.52 3.35
N GLY A 68 0.28 6.12 3.54
CA GLY A 68 -0.29 6.32 4.89
C GLY A 68 -0.42 5.02 5.68
N ALA A 69 -0.67 3.89 5.01
CA ALA A 69 -0.52 2.56 5.58
C ALA A 69 0.79 1.89 5.16
N ILE A 70 1.02 1.76 3.86
CA ILE A 70 2.09 0.94 3.28
C ILE A 70 2.89 1.79 2.28
N ASP A 71 4.22 1.78 2.41
CA ASP A 71 5.14 2.16 1.35
C ASP A 71 5.96 0.91 0.96
N VAL A 72 5.76 0.46 -0.28
CA VAL A 72 6.48 -0.65 -0.92
C VAL A 72 7.22 -0.09 -2.14
N THR A 73 8.49 0.29 -1.92
CA THR A 73 9.33 0.93 -2.94
C THR A 73 10.42 -0.03 -3.43
N ASP A 74 10.67 -0.06 -4.73
CA ASP A 74 11.87 -0.67 -5.31
C ASP A 74 12.81 0.44 -5.77
N ASN A 75 13.93 0.61 -5.07
CA ASN A 75 14.95 1.57 -5.45
C ASN A 75 16.18 0.89 -6.07
N ASN A 76 16.07 -0.40 -6.39
CA ASN A 76 17.19 -1.13 -6.94
C ASN A 76 17.47 -0.66 -8.37
N SER A 77 18.73 -0.38 -8.63
CA SER A 77 19.24 -0.10 -9.99
C SER A 77 20.01 -1.29 -10.57
N ASP A 78 20.19 -2.35 -9.78
CA ASP A 78 20.76 -3.62 -10.21
C ASP A 78 19.71 -4.45 -10.93
N SER A 79 19.82 -4.49 -12.26
CA SER A 79 19.04 -5.35 -13.16
C SER A 79 19.10 -6.86 -12.88
N LYS A 80 19.96 -7.32 -11.95
CA LYS A 80 20.06 -8.74 -11.56
C LYS A 80 19.07 -9.14 -10.48
N HIS A 81 18.56 -8.18 -9.72
CA HIS A 81 17.44 -8.43 -8.83
C HIS A 81 16.14 -8.19 -9.61
N PRO A 82 15.24 -9.18 -9.71
CA PRO A 82 13.92 -8.90 -10.25
C PRO A 82 13.24 -7.87 -9.34
N SER A 83 12.50 -6.93 -9.93
CA SER A 83 11.65 -6.04 -9.15
C SER A 83 10.74 -6.89 -8.27
N GLY A 84 10.67 -6.53 -6.99
CA GLY A 84 9.88 -7.30 -6.03
C GLY A 84 8.39 -7.27 -6.37
N TYR A 85 7.62 -8.07 -5.65
CA TYR A 85 6.17 -8.04 -5.76
C TYR A 85 5.52 -7.99 -4.38
N THR A 86 4.34 -7.37 -4.34
CA THR A 86 3.49 -7.34 -3.15
C THR A 86 2.18 -8.05 -3.46
N ILE A 87 1.90 -9.13 -2.73
CA ILE A 87 0.62 -9.84 -2.76
C ILE A 87 -0.21 -9.43 -1.55
N ILE A 88 -1.41 -8.91 -1.80
CA ILE A 88 -2.35 -8.44 -0.78
C ILE A 88 -3.66 -9.18 -0.96
N ASN A 89 -3.89 -10.16 -0.09
CA ASN A 89 -5.11 -10.95 -0.11
C ASN A 89 -6.01 -10.52 1.04
N ASN A 90 -7.31 -10.42 0.79
CA ASN A 90 -8.32 -10.42 1.84
C ASN A 90 -8.10 -9.30 2.89
N THR A 91 -7.64 -8.13 2.43
CA THR A 91 -7.16 -7.03 3.29
C THR A 91 -8.04 -5.79 3.13
N ALA A 92 -8.16 -5.01 4.20
CA ALA A 92 -8.91 -3.75 4.20
C ALA A 92 -8.04 -2.55 4.56
N PHE A 93 -8.34 -1.42 3.91
CA PHE A 93 -7.68 -0.13 4.09
C PHE A 93 -8.71 0.94 4.40
N THR A 94 -8.74 1.41 5.64
CA THR A 94 -9.68 2.44 6.09
C THR A 94 -8.95 3.61 6.74
N ASN A 95 -9.36 4.83 6.40
CA ASN A 95 -8.92 6.07 7.07
C ASN A 95 -7.40 6.31 7.06
N ASN A 96 -6.65 5.71 6.14
CA ASN A 96 -5.19 5.91 6.10
C ASN A 96 -4.85 7.22 5.39
N THR A 97 -3.84 7.94 5.89
CA THR A 97 -3.52 9.28 5.40
C THR A 97 -2.03 9.46 5.15
N ALA A 98 -1.70 9.98 3.97
CA ALA A 98 -0.35 10.39 3.59
C ALA A 98 -0.32 11.91 3.38
N GLU A 99 0.67 12.61 3.93
CA GLU A 99 0.97 13.97 3.47
C GLU A 99 1.62 13.97 2.07
N GLY A 100 2.31 12.89 1.71
CA GLY A 100 2.84 12.67 0.38
C GLY A 100 1.83 12.02 -0.54
N TYR A 101 2.28 11.00 -1.27
CA TYR A 101 1.48 10.24 -2.22
C TYR A 101 1.00 8.91 -1.63
N GLY A 102 -0.11 8.39 -2.14
CA GLY A 102 -0.63 7.07 -1.77
C GLY A 102 -1.22 7.04 -0.36
N GLY A 103 -2.48 7.44 -0.20
CA GLY A 103 -3.11 7.60 1.11
C GLY A 103 -3.18 6.31 1.92
N ALA A 104 -3.41 5.17 1.28
CA ALA A 104 -3.15 3.87 1.89
C ALA A 104 -1.83 3.28 1.40
N ILE A 105 -1.67 3.10 0.09
CA ILE A 105 -0.54 2.39 -0.49
C ILE A 105 0.25 3.33 -1.39
N TYR A 106 1.54 3.44 -1.13
CA TYR A 106 2.49 4.01 -2.07
C TYR A 106 3.37 2.90 -2.62
N THR A 107 3.61 2.95 -3.93
CA THR A 107 4.68 2.20 -4.56
C THR A 107 5.33 3.03 -5.66
N ASN A 108 6.62 2.75 -5.88
CA ASN A 108 7.35 3.22 -7.02
C ASN A 108 8.52 2.27 -7.30
N SER A 109 9.06 2.32 -8.51
CA SER A 109 10.26 1.58 -8.88
C SER A 109 11.25 2.43 -9.69
N ALA A 110 12.54 2.12 -9.59
CA ALA A 110 13.60 2.83 -10.31
C ALA A 110 13.83 2.34 -11.76
N THR A 111 13.75 1.02 -12.02
CA THR A 111 14.18 0.45 -13.31
C THR A 111 13.19 -0.44 -14.03
N ALA A 112 12.29 -1.11 -13.31
CA ALA A 112 11.26 -1.99 -13.89
C ALA A 112 10.01 -1.99 -13.00
N PRO A 113 8.80 -2.26 -13.52
CA PRO A 113 7.61 -2.20 -12.70
C PRO A 113 7.67 -3.13 -11.49
N TYR A 114 7.43 -2.57 -10.29
CA TYR A 114 7.14 -3.37 -9.11
C TYR A 114 5.68 -3.84 -9.21
N LEU A 115 5.41 -5.12 -8.95
CA LEU A 115 4.09 -5.69 -9.19
C LEU A 115 3.28 -5.76 -7.89
N ILE A 116 2.05 -5.26 -7.91
CA ILE A 116 1.12 -5.39 -6.80
C ILE A 116 -0.07 -6.23 -7.24
N ASP A 117 -0.30 -7.35 -6.56
CA ASP A 117 -1.49 -8.16 -6.77
C ASP A 117 -2.42 -8.05 -5.57
N ILE A 118 -3.62 -7.52 -5.79
CA ILE A 118 -4.65 -7.38 -4.75
C ILE A 118 -5.79 -8.32 -5.06
N SER A 119 -6.03 -9.28 -4.17
CA SER A 119 -7.10 -10.26 -4.35
C SER A 119 -8.09 -10.31 -3.18
N VAL A 120 -9.32 -10.66 -3.51
CA VAL A 120 -10.33 -11.09 -2.53
C VAL A 120 -10.97 -12.37 -3.02
N ASP A 121 -10.68 -13.47 -2.32
CA ASP A 121 -11.12 -14.79 -2.73
C ASP A 121 -12.54 -15.13 -2.25
N ASP A 122 -13.11 -16.22 -2.79
CA ASP A 122 -14.47 -16.67 -2.46
C ASP A 122 -14.65 -17.04 -0.98
N SER A 123 -13.58 -17.49 -0.32
CA SER A 123 -13.58 -17.93 1.07
C SER A 123 -13.54 -16.76 2.06
N TYR A 124 -13.17 -15.56 1.61
CA TYR A 124 -13.10 -14.39 2.47
C TYR A 124 -14.46 -13.98 3.00
N SER A 125 -14.62 -13.99 4.33
CA SER A 125 -15.88 -13.64 5.00
C SER A 125 -15.77 -12.41 5.92
N GLN A 126 -14.56 -11.90 6.16
CA GLN A 126 -14.37 -10.65 6.91
C GLN A 126 -14.72 -9.46 6.00
N ASN A 127 -15.06 -8.30 6.58
CA ASN A 127 -15.50 -7.12 5.82
C ASN A 127 -16.65 -7.39 4.82
N GLY A 128 -17.51 -8.36 5.14
CA GLY A 128 -18.59 -8.81 4.25
C GLY A 128 -18.12 -9.53 2.99
N GLY A 129 -16.85 -9.95 2.93
CA GLY A 129 -16.21 -10.57 1.77
C GLY A 129 -15.81 -9.58 0.68
N VAL A 130 -15.60 -8.30 1.01
CA VAL A 130 -15.35 -7.24 0.02
C VAL A 130 -13.98 -6.64 0.25
N LEU A 131 -13.30 -6.27 -0.84
CA LEU A 131 -12.17 -5.33 -0.78
C LEU A 131 -12.69 -3.98 -0.29
N VAL A 132 -12.20 -3.54 0.86
CA VAL A 132 -12.53 -2.23 1.42
C VAL A 132 -11.34 -1.29 1.22
N ASP A 133 -11.54 -0.27 0.40
CA ASP A 133 -10.76 0.96 0.42
C ASP A 133 -11.72 2.10 0.76
N GLU A 134 -11.57 2.70 1.95
CA GLU A 134 -12.49 3.74 2.41
C GLU A 134 -11.74 4.87 3.12
N ASN A 135 -12.07 6.11 2.77
CA ASN A 135 -11.53 7.32 3.41
C ASN A 135 -9.99 7.38 3.46
N ASN A 136 -9.32 6.73 2.51
CA ASN A 136 -7.88 6.87 2.36
C ASN A 136 -7.57 8.16 1.60
N SER A 137 -6.62 8.96 2.07
CA SER A 137 -6.34 10.28 1.51
C SER A 137 -4.86 10.60 1.41
N ALA A 138 -4.48 11.28 0.34
CA ALA A 138 -3.12 11.76 0.09
C ALA A 138 -3.19 13.26 -0.20
N ALA A 139 -2.31 14.06 0.41
CA ALA A 139 -2.23 15.48 0.11
C ALA A 139 -1.43 15.74 -1.18
N GLY A 140 -0.44 14.91 -1.49
CA GLY A 140 0.52 15.16 -2.57
C GLY A 140 1.62 16.10 -2.09
N TYR A 141 2.87 15.76 -2.35
CA TYR A 141 4.00 16.51 -1.79
C TYR A 141 4.05 17.96 -2.32
N GLY A 142 3.80 18.94 -1.46
CA GLY A 142 3.79 20.37 -1.81
C GLY A 142 2.63 20.80 -2.72
N ASP A 143 1.83 19.86 -3.20
CA ASP A 143 0.58 20.09 -3.91
C ASP A 143 -0.60 20.03 -2.91
N GLY A 144 -1.72 20.68 -3.23
CA GLY A 144 -2.95 20.46 -2.46
C GLY A 144 -3.53 19.06 -2.73
N PRO A 145 -4.38 18.50 -1.84
CA PRO A 145 -5.00 17.18 -2.01
C PRO A 145 -5.53 17.00 -3.42
N SER A 146 -4.95 16.05 -4.16
CA SER A 146 -5.24 15.87 -5.58
C SER A 146 -5.53 14.42 -5.93
N THR A 147 -6.29 14.29 -7.00
CA THR A 147 -6.64 13.01 -7.64
C THR A 147 -5.39 12.24 -8.07
N ALA A 148 -4.33 12.97 -8.44
CA ALA A 148 -3.03 12.45 -8.85
C ALA A 148 -2.16 12.02 -7.66
N ALA A 149 -2.47 12.50 -6.44
CA ALA A 149 -1.78 12.08 -5.24
C ALA A 149 -2.10 10.62 -4.84
N GLY A 150 -3.24 10.09 -5.30
CA GLY A 150 -3.67 8.71 -5.07
C GLY A 150 -4.27 8.51 -3.67
N GLY A 151 -5.59 8.65 -3.54
CA GLY A 151 -6.28 8.49 -2.24
C GLY A 151 -6.13 7.08 -1.67
N PHE A 152 -6.52 6.06 -2.43
CA PHE A 152 -6.24 4.67 -2.07
C PHE A 152 -4.77 4.31 -2.34
N MET A 153 -4.31 4.53 -3.58
CA MET A 153 -3.01 4.04 -4.02
C MET A 153 -2.33 5.00 -4.99
N TYR A 154 -1.01 5.11 -4.91
CA TYR A 154 -0.13 5.72 -5.90
C TYR A 154 0.84 4.68 -6.46
N LEU A 155 1.06 4.67 -7.78
CA LEU A 155 1.79 3.60 -8.47
C LEU A 155 3.17 3.96 -9.03
N GLY A 156 3.50 5.22 -9.26
CA GLY A 156 4.76 5.55 -9.93
C GLY A 156 4.97 4.73 -11.24
N LEU A 157 6.09 4.01 -11.33
CA LEU A 157 6.38 3.05 -12.43
C LEU A 157 5.87 1.61 -12.20
N SER A 158 5.21 1.35 -11.07
CA SER A 158 4.67 0.05 -10.68
C SER A 158 3.36 -0.28 -11.40
N GLU A 159 3.00 -1.56 -11.38
CA GLU A 159 1.75 -2.08 -11.95
C GLU A 159 0.90 -2.76 -10.87
N VAL A 160 -0.43 -2.69 -11.03
CA VAL A 160 -1.36 -3.33 -10.10
C VAL A 160 -2.38 -4.21 -10.83
N THR A 161 -2.62 -5.39 -10.28
CA THR A 161 -3.70 -6.29 -10.65
C THR A 161 -4.73 -6.39 -9.53
N PHE A 162 -5.99 -6.54 -9.90
CA PHE A 162 -7.09 -6.79 -8.97
C PHE A 162 -7.79 -8.09 -9.38
N ASP A 163 -7.75 -9.10 -8.52
CA ASP A 163 -8.48 -10.36 -8.69
C ASP A 163 -9.56 -10.52 -7.60
N ILE A 164 -10.78 -10.10 -7.93
CA ILE A 164 -11.92 -10.13 -7.00
C ILE A 164 -12.86 -11.23 -7.45
N ALA A 165 -13.03 -12.25 -6.62
CA ALA A 165 -13.88 -13.40 -6.94
C ALA A 165 -15.31 -12.96 -7.32
N GLU A 166 -15.92 -13.63 -8.30
CA GLU A 166 -17.16 -13.20 -8.97
C GLU A 166 -18.34 -12.92 -8.02
N ARG A 167 -18.38 -13.59 -6.86
CA ARG A 167 -19.44 -13.44 -5.85
C ARG A 167 -19.15 -12.36 -4.82
N LYS A 168 -17.99 -11.71 -4.91
CA LYS A 168 -17.57 -10.60 -4.06
C LYS A 168 -17.79 -9.30 -4.81
N LYS A 169 -18.05 -8.24 -4.05
CA LYS A 169 -18.21 -6.89 -4.61
C LYS A 169 -16.95 -6.10 -4.29
N ARG A 170 -16.60 -5.13 -5.13
CA ARG A 170 -15.79 -3.99 -4.73
C ARG A 170 -16.76 -2.88 -4.35
N TRP A 171 -16.85 -2.50 -3.07
CA TRP A 171 -17.64 -1.33 -2.67
C TRP A 171 -16.80 -0.08 -2.97
N LEU A 172 -16.82 0.32 -4.25
CA LEU A 172 -16.20 1.55 -4.71
C LEU A 172 -17.07 2.74 -4.30
N LEU A 173 -16.78 3.38 -3.16
CA LEU A 173 -17.36 4.67 -2.81
C LEU A 173 -16.38 5.84 -3.04
N ALA A 174 -15.59 5.81 -4.11
CA ALA A 174 -15.05 7.01 -4.75
C ALA A 174 -14.47 6.66 -6.13
N ILE A 175 -15.18 7.02 -7.18
CA ILE A 175 -14.60 7.14 -8.52
C ILE A 175 -13.64 8.32 -8.49
N GLN A 176 -12.35 8.04 -8.50
CA GLN A 176 -11.38 8.88 -9.20
C GLN A 176 -10.88 8.04 -10.37
N ARG A 177 -11.43 8.32 -11.56
CA ARG A 177 -11.17 7.56 -12.79
C ARG A 177 -9.66 7.50 -13.07
N MET A 178 -9.07 6.31 -12.98
CA MET A 178 -7.87 5.99 -13.76
C MET A 178 -8.33 5.34 -15.06
N THR A 179 -8.27 6.15 -16.13
CA THR A 179 -8.09 5.77 -17.53
C THR A 179 -8.87 4.56 -18.07
N GLU A 180 -9.98 4.85 -18.77
CA GLU A 180 -10.36 4.11 -19.98
C GLU A 180 -10.53 5.12 -21.14
N ARG A 181 -9.54 5.07 -22.05
CA ARG A 181 -9.44 5.65 -23.42
C ARG A 181 -9.73 7.14 -23.63
#